data_AF-A0A0N8PWW5-F1
#
_entry.id   AF-A0A0N8PWW5-F1
#
_cell.length_a   1.000
_cell.length_b   1.000
_cell.length_c   1.000
_cell.angle_alpha   90.00
_cell.angle_beta   90.00
_cell.angle_gamma   90.00
#
_symmetry.space_group_name_H-M   'P 1'
#
loop_
_entity.id
_entity.type
_entity.pdbx_description
1 polymer ?
#
loop_
_entity_poly.entity_id
_entity_poly.type
_entity_poly.pdbx_seq_one_letter_code
_entity_poly.pdbx_strand_id
1 'polypeptide(L)'
;MKERMILLIAFLAITVVTAVVVLLANIGVFGEAVRTSDFSKWGVGVVLAEIVGATIAVFKWSLLPVDIKVNLDFSPKSSIDVDLDVDNCTYDIREGGRIIATGKMDLAFAQGGWQCALPSTVRLNHIIRLNLIERNGQKWEVKPFYPLAITQKAVMR
;
A
#
# COMPACT_ATOMS: atom_id res chain seq x y z
N MET A 1 6.10 11.11 -1.52
CA MET A 1 4.68 10.91 -1.86
C MET A 1 4.08 12.11 -2.62
N LYS A 2 4.29 13.36 -2.16
CA LYS A 2 3.78 14.59 -2.82
C LYS A 2 4.18 14.75 -4.29
N GLU A 3 5.48 14.64 -4.63
CA GLU A 3 5.97 14.80 -6.02
C GLU A 3 5.35 13.79 -7.00
N ARG A 4 5.21 12.53 -6.56
CA ARG A 4 4.62 11.46 -7.38
C ARG A 4 3.13 11.66 -7.61
N MET A 5 2.41 12.18 -6.60
CA MET A 5 0.99 12.51 -6.71
C MET A 5 0.76 13.68 -7.68
N ILE A 6 1.66 14.68 -7.66
CA ILE A 6 1.66 15.79 -8.62
C ILE A 6 1.83 15.27 -10.05
N LEU A 7 2.77 14.34 -10.30
CA LEU A 7 2.96 13.75 -11.63
C LEU A 7 1.72 12.99 -12.12
N LEU A 8 1.05 12.24 -11.26
CA LEU A 8 -0.15 11.49 -11.64
C LEU A 8 -1.34 12.40 -11.94
N ILE A 9 -1.52 13.46 -11.15
CA ILE A 9 -2.53 14.49 -11.41
C ILE A 9 -2.24 15.20 -12.74
N ALA A 10 -0.99 15.57 -12.99
CA ALA A 10 -0.58 16.20 -14.25
C ALA A 10 -0.86 15.29 -15.46
N PHE A 11 -0.51 13.99 -15.36
CA PHE A 11 -0.77 13.02 -16.42
C PHE A 11 -2.27 12.83 -16.69
N LEU A 12 -3.10 12.72 -15.64
CA LEU A 12 -4.55 12.63 -15.78
C LEU A 12 -5.14 13.90 -16.41
N ALA A 13 -4.69 15.08 -16.01
CA ALA A 13 -5.13 16.34 -16.58
C ALA A 13 -4.80 16.41 -18.08
N ILE A 14 -3.59 16.02 -18.48
CA ILE A 14 -3.19 15.95 -19.90
C ILE A 14 -4.10 14.97 -20.65
N THR A 15 -4.31 13.76 -20.11
CA THR A 15 -5.14 12.72 -20.74
C THR A 15 -6.59 13.18 -20.95
N VAL A 16 -7.17 13.91 -19.98
CA VAL A 16 -8.52 14.47 -20.11
C VAL A 16 -8.56 15.53 -21.20
N VAL A 17 -7.55 16.42 -21.25
CA VAL A 17 -7.47 17.46 -22.28
C VAL A 17 -7.29 16.86 -23.67
N THR A 18 -6.40 15.87 -23.86
CA THR A 18 -6.23 15.16 -25.14
C THR A 18 -7.51 14.45 -25.55
N ALA A 19 -8.20 13.76 -24.63
CA ALA A 19 -9.48 13.11 -24.91
C ALA A 19 -10.55 14.11 -25.41
N VAL A 20 -10.67 15.26 -24.74
CA VAL A 20 -11.63 16.31 -25.14
C VAL A 20 -11.26 16.88 -26.51
N VAL A 21 -10.00 17.20 -26.76
CA VAL A 21 -9.55 17.75 -28.06
C VAL A 21 -9.79 16.77 -29.20
N VAL A 22 -9.50 15.48 -29.00
CA VAL A 22 -9.76 14.43 -29.99
C VAL A 22 -11.26 14.28 -30.26
N LEU A 23 -12.10 14.35 -29.22
CA LEU A 23 -13.54 14.26 -29.37
C LEU A 23 -14.11 15.47 -30.12
N LEU A 24 -13.65 16.68 -29.80
CA LEU A 24 -14.00 17.92 -30.50
C LEU A 24 -13.55 17.89 -31.97
N ALA A 25 -12.37 17.33 -32.27
CA ALA A 25 -11.89 17.13 -33.63
C ALA A 25 -12.77 16.14 -34.42
N ASN A 26 -13.20 15.05 -33.79
CA ASN A 26 -14.05 14.04 -34.43
C ASN A 26 -15.47 14.53 -34.73
N ILE A 27 -16.06 15.38 -33.86
CA ILE A 27 -17.37 15.99 -34.13
C ILE A 27 -17.29 17.20 -35.07
N GLY A 28 -16.09 17.61 -35.49
CA GLY A 28 -15.88 18.66 -36.48
C GLY A 28 -15.90 20.09 -35.93
N VAL A 29 -15.71 20.29 -34.62
CA VAL A 29 -15.65 21.65 -34.02
C VAL A 29 -14.53 22.50 -34.65
N PHE A 30 -13.44 21.87 -35.06
CA PHE A 30 -12.30 22.53 -35.72
C PHE A 30 -12.40 22.53 -37.25
N GLY A 31 -13.59 22.26 -37.80
CA GLY A 31 -13.85 22.24 -39.24
C GLY A 31 -13.58 20.88 -39.91
N GLU A 32 -14.03 20.78 -41.16
CA GLU A 32 -14.08 19.52 -41.91
C GLU A 32 -12.70 18.97 -42.30
N ALA A 33 -11.73 19.85 -42.53
CA ALA A 33 -10.34 19.48 -42.78
C ALA A 33 -9.73 18.71 -41.60
N VAL A 34 -10.00 19.16 -40.35
CA VAL A 34 -9.51 18.47 -39.15
C VAL A 34 -10.28 17.18 -38.91
N ARG A 35 -11.61 17.18 -39.15
CA ARG A 35 -12.45 15.99 -39.00
C ARG A 35 -12.02 14.82 -39.90
N THR A 36 -11.55 15.11 -41.11
CA THR A 36 -11.13 14.10 -42.09
C THR A 36 -9.62 13.79 -42.06
N SER A 37 -8.85 14.58 -41.30
CA SER A 37 -7.41 14.42 -41.13
C SER A 37 -7.02 13.13 -40.42
N ASP A 38 -5.74 12.76 -40.54
CA ASP A 38 -5.20 11.61 -39.82
C ASP A 38 -5.17 11.83 -38.30
N PHE A 39 -5.17 13.09 -37.84
CA PHE A 39 -5.25 13.42 -36.42
C PHE A 39 -6.56 12.95 -35.78
N SER A 40 -7.72 13.13 -36.44
CA SER A 40 -9.00 12.66 -35.89
C SER A 40 -9.08 11.13 -35.85
N LYS A 41 -8.51 10.46 -36.85
CA LYS A 41 -8.47 9.00 -36.97
C LYS A 41 -7.55 8.35 -35.94
N TRP A 42 -6.34 8.86 -35.77
CA TRP A 42 -5.34 8.27 -34.87
C TRP A 42 -5.43 8.82 -33.44
N GLY A 43 -6.01 10.00 -33.25
CA GLY A 43 -6.15 10.64 -31.94
C GLY A 43 -6.87 9.77 -30.91
N VAL A 44 -7.88 9.00 -31.34
CA VAL A 44 -8.59 8.06 -30.46
C VAL A 44 -7.66 6.94 -29.98
N GLY A 45 -6.80 6.43 -30.87
CA GLY A 45 -5.80 5.41 -30.53
C GLY A 45 -4.77 5.92 -29.52
N VAL A 46 -4.32 7.18 -29.68
CA VAL A 46 -3.40 7.83 -28.74
C VAL A 46 -4.03 7.96 -27.35
N VAL A 47 -5.26 8.45 -27.27
CA VAL A 47 -5.98 8.59 -25.99
C VAL A 47 -6.19 7.25 -25.30
N LEU A 48 -6.53 6.20 -26.05
CA LEU A 48 -6.66 4.85 -25.50
C LEU A 48 -5.32 4.34 -24.94
N ALA A 49 -4.21 4.56 -25.66
CA ALA A 49 -2.89 4.18 -25.19
C ALA A 49 -2.50 4.94 -23.90
N GLU A 50 -2.83 6.23 -23.80
CA GLU A 50 -2.63 7.05 -22.59
C GLU A 50 -3.41 6.48 -21.39
N ILE A 51 -4.68 6.14 -21.57
CA ILE A 51 -5.53 5.56 -20.51
C ILE A 51 -4.99 4.21 -20.03
N VAL A 52 -4.60 3.33 -20.96
CA VAL A 52 -4.01 2.02 -20.61
C VAL A 52 -2.69 2.22 -19.86
N GLY A 53 -1.84 3.13 -20.32
CA GLY A 53 -0.59 3.50 -19.66
C GLY A 53 -0.82 4.02 -18.23
N ALA A 54 -1.76 4.94 -18.03
CA ALA A 54 -2.16 5.43 -16.72
C ALA A 54 -2.64 4.29 -15.81
N THR A 55 -3.50 3.41 -16.33
CA THR A 55 -4.07 2.29 -15.57
C THR A 55 -2.98 1.34 -15.09
N ILE A 56 -2.03 0.98 -15.96
CA ILE A 56 -0.88 0.14 -15.60
C ILE A 56 -0.01 0.85 -14.55
N ALA A 57 0.24 2.15 -14.72
CA ALA A 57 1.04 2.91 -13.76
C ALA A 57 0.39 2.98 -12.37
N VAL A 58 -0.93 3.24 -12.32
CA VAL A 58 -1.73 3.22 -11.08
C VAL A 58 -1.71 1.84 -10.43
N PHE A 59 -1.89 0.77 -11.23
CA PHE A 59 -1.88 -0.59 -10.71
C PHE A 59 -0.49 -1.01 -10.20
N LYS A 60 0.58 -0.65 -10.90
CA LYS A 60 1.94 -0.85 -10.38
C LYS A 60 2.19 -0.06 -9.10
N TRP A 61 1.60 1.13 -8.96
CA TRP A 61 1.68 1.91 -7.73
C TRP A 61 0.94 1.21 -6.58
N SER A 62 -0.28 0.70 -6.79
CA SER A 62 -1.02 0.01 -5.72
C SER A 62 -0.31 -1.27 -5.23
N LEU A 63 0.62 -1.81 -6.01
CA LEU A 63 1.47 -2.94 -5.65
C LEU A 63 2.80 -2.56 -4.98
N LEU A 64 3.13 -1.26 -4.85
CA LEU A 64 4.32 -0.86 -4.09
C LEU A 64 4.15 -1.28 -2.62
N PRO A 65 5.20 -1.79 -1.96
CA PRO A 65 5.14 -2.17 -0.57
C PRO A 65 4.75 -0.94 0.24
N VAL A 66 3.55 -0.97 0.79
CA VAL A 66 3.11 0.00 1.79
C VAL A 66 3.89 -0.35 3.05
N ASP A 67 4.49 0.63 3.72
CA ASP A 67 4.95 0.43 5.09
C ASP A 67 3.72 0.16 5.95
N ILE A 68 3.36 -1.12 6.09
CA ILE A 68 2.19 -1.52 6.85
C ILE A 68 2.57 -1.40 8.32
N LYS A 69 1.96 -0.42 8.98
CA LYS A 69 2.05 -0.22 10.42
C LYS A 69 0.92 -0.96 11.10
N VAL A 70 1.26 -1.80 12.07
CA VAL A 70 0.30 -2.55 12.87
C VAL A 70 0.35 -2.02 14.30
N ASN A 71 -0.79 -1.57 14.81
CA ASN A 71 -0.97 -1.19 16.20
C ASN A 71 -1.16 -2.43 17.07
N LEU A 72 -0.54 -2.44 18.25
CA LEU A 72 -0.65 -3.52 19.21
C LEU A 72 -1.56 -3.10 20.37
N ASP A 73 -2.67 -3.82 20.53
CA ASP A 73 -3.62 -3.65 21.62
C ASP A 73 -3.36 -4.66 22.73
N PHE A 74 -2.97 -4.17 23.91
CA PHE A 74 -2.66 -4.99 25.10
C PHE A 74 -3.83 -5.09 26.09
N SER A 75 -5.04 -4.72 25.68
CA SER A 75 -6.22 -4.70 26.54
C SER A 75 -6.45 -6.05 27.26
N PRO A 76 -6.64 -6.03 28.59
CA PRO A 76 -7.07 -4.87 29.38
C PRO A 76 -5.94 -3.99 29.95
N LYS A 77 -4.65 -4.32 29.76
CA LYS A 77 -3.56 -3.45 30.19
C LYS A 77 -3.44 -2.24 29.26
N SER A 78 -2.97 -1.11 29.81
CA SER A 78 -2.60 0.04 28.98
C SER A 78 -1.29 -0.26 28.25
N SER A 79 -1.19 0.13 26.97
CA SER A 79 0.05 -0.06 26.20
C SER A 79 1.25 0.68 26.79
N ILE A 80 1.04 1.70 27.63
CA ILE A 80 2.10 2.44 28.32
C ILE A 80 2.75 1.63 29.47
N ASP A 81 2.01 0.67 30.02
CA ASP A 81 2.47 -0.18 31.12
C ASP A 81 3.25 -1.42 30.61
N VAL A 82 3.37 -1.56 29.28
CA VAL A 82 4.04 -2.67 28.62
C VAL A 82 5.38 -2.18 28.09
N ASP A 83 6.49 -2.70 28.61
CA ASP A 83 7.84 -2.36 28.17
C ASP A 83 8.43 -3.48 27.31
N LEU A 84 8.19 -3.39 25.99
CA LEU A 84 8.67 -4.39 25.03
C LEU A 84 10.19 -4.34 24.88
N ASP A 85 10.80 -5.52 24.88
CA ASP A 85 12.19 -5.74 24.53
C ASP A 85 12.33 -5.80 23.00
N VAL A 86 12.56 -4.63 22.40
CA VAL A 86 12.66 -4.43 20.95
C VAL A 86 13.69 -5.36 20.31
N ASP A 87 14.78 -5.70 21.01
CA ASP A 87 15.86 -6.53 20.48
C ASP A 87 15.49 -8.01 20.39
N ASN A 88 14.54 -8.45 21.22
CA ASN A 88 14.11 -9.84 21.35
C ASN A 88 12.72 -10.11 20.74
N CYS A 89 12.00 -9.07 20.30
CA CYS A 89 10.74 -9.24 19.58
C CYS A 89 10.96 -9.68 18.13
N THR A 90 10.21 -10.69 17.70
CA THR A 90 10.36 -11.29 16.37
C THR A 90 9.03 -11.49 15.65
N TYR A 91 9.09 -11.66 14.35
CA TYR A 91 7.96 -12.04 13.52
C TYR A 91 8.26 -13.31 12.72
N ASP A 92 7.20 -14.04 12.38
CA ASP A 92 7.21 -15.11 11.38
C ASP A 92 6.23 -14.77 10.26
N ILE A 93 6.67 -14.92 9.02
CA ILE A 93 5.82 -14.82 7.82
C ILE A 93 5.59 -16.23 7.29
N ARG A 94 4.33 -16.58 7.04
CA ARG A 94 3.91 -17.89 6.55
C ARG A 94 3.16 -17.79 5.23
N GLU A 95 3.39 -18.77 4.37
CA GLU A 95 2.63 -19.01 3.13
C GLU A 95 2.31 -20.50 3.03
N GLY A 96 1.02 -20.84 2.85
CA GLY A 96 0.59 -22.25 2.80
C GLY A 96 0.96 -23.07 4.04
N GLY A 97 1.02 -22.44 5.22
CA GLY A 97 1.40 -23.08 6.48
C GLY A 97 2.91 -23.24 6.72
N ARG A 98 3.76 -22.94 5.74
CA ARG A 98 5.23 -22.96 5.87
C ARG A 98 5.75 -21.58 6.26
N ILE A 99 6.76 -21.52 7.11
CA ILE A 99 7.47 -20.28 7.43
C ILE A 99 8.40 -19.96 6.26
N ILE A 100 8.20 -18.79 5.65
CA ILE A 100 9.00 -18.32 4.51
C ILE A 100 10.02 -17.25 4.90
N ALA A 101 9.80 -16.56 6.02
CA ALA A 101 10.73 -15.60 6.57
C ALA A 101 10.52 -15.44 8.08
N THR A 102 11.60 -15.16 8.79
CA THR A 102 11.60 -14.75 10.19
C THR A 102 12.56 -13.57 10.35
N GLY A 103 12.32 -12.72 11.34
CA GLY A 103 13.18 -11.58 11.57
C GLY A 103 12.86 -10.81 12.84
N LYS A 104 13.71 -9.82 13.13
CA LYS A 104 13.47 -8.85 14.20
C LYS A 104 12.35 -7.89 13.79
N MET A 105 11.53 -7.50 14.76
CA MET A 105 10.51 -6.49 14.54
C MET A 105 11.07 -5.08 14.62
N ASP A 106 10.62 -4.20 13.74
CA ASP A 106 10.81 -2.76 13.89
C ASP A 106 9.65 -2.21 14.72
N LEU A 107 9.87 -2.07 16.03
CA LEU A 107 8.89 -1.61 17.00
C LEU A 107 9.14 -0.14 17.37
N ALA A 108 8.07 0.63 17.44
CA ALA A 108 8.10 2.01 17.90
C ALA A 108 6.94 2.29 18.84
N PHE A 109 7.19 3.07 19.89
CA PHE A 109 6.15 3.59 20.77
C PHE A 109 5.71 4.98 20.28
N ALA A 110 4.43 5.14 19.96
CA ALA A 110 3.85 6.38 19.44
C ALA A 110 2.61 6.81 20.27
N GLN A 111 1.96 7.92 19.90
CA GLN A 111 0.81 8.48 20.63
C GLN A 111 -0.38 7.51 20.85
N GLY A 112 -0.43 6.39 20.12
CA GLY A 112 -1.45 5.34 20.28
C GLY A 112 -0.96 4.05 20.95
N GLY A 113 0.26 4.04 21.51
CA GLY A 113 0.90 2.85 22.08
C GLY A 113 1.95 2.24 21.14
N TRP A 114 2.22 0.94 21.33
CA TRP A 114 3.18 0.22 20.51
C TRP A 114 2.67 -0.05 19.11
N GLN A 115 3.53 0.19 18.14
CA GLN A 115 3.31 -0.09 16.73
C GLN A 115 4.51 -0.86 16.18
N CYS A 116 4.27 -1.69 15.18
CA CYS A 116 5.34 -2.30 14.40
C CYS A 116 5.19 -2.03 12.91
N ALA A 117 6.32 -1.87 12.23
CA ALA A 117 6.37 -1.90 10.78
C ALA A 117 6.62 -3.33 10.30
N LEU A 118 5.80 -3.77 9.35
CA LEU A 118 6.03 -5.03 8.66
C LEU A 118 7.09 -4.85 7.57
N PRO A 119 7.95 -5.84 7.32
CA PRO A 119 8.96 -5.73 6.28
C PRO A 119 8.32 -5.68 4.90
N SER A 120 8.95 -4.97 3.96
CA SER A 120 8.45 -4.78 2.59
C SER A 120 8.30 -6.08 1.76
N THR A 121 8.79 -7.20 2.27
CA THR A 121 8.65 -8.54 1.69
C THR A 121 7.27 -9.17 1.96
N VAL A 122 6.49 -8.60 2.87
CA VAL A 122 5.13 -9.06 3.18
C VAL A 122 4.19 -8.80 2.00
N ARG A 123 3.46 -9.85 1.60
CA ARG A 123 2.39 -9.79 0.59
C ARG A 123 1.03 -10.01 1.24
N LEU A 124 -0.03 -9.59 0.55
CA LEU A 124 -1.42 -9.65 1.05
C LEU A 124 -1.89 -11.07 1.40
N ASN A 125 -1.33 -12.11 0.77
CA ASN A 125 -1.66 -13.51 1.01
C ASN A 125 -0.82 -14.17 2.12
N HIS A 126 0.13 -13.45 2.72
CA HIS A 126 0.96 -13.99 3.80
C HIS A 126 0.24 -13.93 5.14
N ILE A 127 0.48 -14.93 5.98
CA ILE A 127 0.01 -14.96 7.37
C ILE A 127 1.17 -14.57 8.27
N ILE A 128 0.94 -13.61 9.16
CA ILE A 128 1.96 -13.03 10.03
C ILE A 128 1.69 -13.48 11.46
N ARG A 129 2.73 -13.89 12.18
CA ARG A 129 2.69 -14.14 13.62
C ARG A 129 3.74 -13.27 14.30
N LEU A 130 3.37 -12.63 15.39
CA LEU A 130 4.28 -11.81 16.20
C LEU A 130 4.58 -12.50 17.51
N ASN A 131 5.85 -12.50 17.89
CA ASN A 131 6.32 -12.99 19.17
C ASN A 131 6.89 -11.79 19.92
N LEU A 132 6.13 -11.31 20.90
CA LEU A 132 6.44 -10.11 21.65
C LEU A 132 6.92 -10.50 23.05
N ILE A 133 7.99 -9.87 23.52
CA ILE A 133 8.61 -10.15 24.81
C ILE A 133 8.84 -8.82 25.51
N GLU A 134 8.46 -8.71 26.77
CA GLU A 134 8.80 -7.59 27.65
C GLU A 134 10.21 -7.75 28.24
N ARG A 135 10.84 -6.65 28.66
CA ARG A 135 12.18 -6.70 29.30
C ARG A 135 12.22 -7.51 30.60
N ASN A 136 11.08 -7.66 31.27
CA ASN A 136 10.94 -8.51 32.46
C ASN A 136 10.77 -10.01 32.12
N GLY A 137 10.80 -10.39 30.84
CA GLY A 137 10.64 -11.75 30.35
C GLY A 137 9.19 -12.19 30.09
N GLN A 138 8.20 -11.33 30.37
CA GLN A 138 6.79 -11.61 30.10
C GLN A 138 6.55 -11.71 28.58
N LYS A 139 5.79 -12.73 28.16
CA LYS A 139 5.55 -12.99 26.74
C LYS A 139 4.13 -12.63 26.35
N TRP A 140 4.00 -12.05 25.16
CA TRP A 140 2.74 -11.72 24.54
C TRP A 140 2.64 -12.42 23.19
N GLU A 141 1.49 -13.04 22.97
CA GLU A 141 1.18 -13.73 21.72
C GLU A 141 0.11 -12.96 20.95
N VAL A 142 0.39 -12.68 19.68
CA VAL A 142 -0.57 -12.11 18.74
C VAL A 142 -1.07 -13.23 17.84
N LYS A 143 -2.39 -13.37 17.71
CA LYS A 143 -2.98 -14.37 16.82
C LYS A 143 -2.52 -14.14 15.38
N PRO A 144 -2.33 -15.20 14.58
CA PRO A 144 -1.94 -15.03 13.18
C PRO A 144 -2.93 -14.17 12.42
N PHE A 145 -2.43 -13.23 11.60
CA PHE A 145 -3.27 -12.28 10.87
C PHE A 145 -2.72 -11.99 9.47
N TYR A 146 -3.58 -11.40 8.63
CA TYR A 146 -3.20 -10.92 7.29
C TYR A 146 -2.80 -9.44 7.35
N PRO A 147 -1.93 -8.96 6.45
CA PRO A 147 -1.35 -7.62 6.50
C PRO A 147 -2.37 -6.46 6.39
N LEU A 148 -3.62 -6.75 6.02
CA LEU A 148 -4.68 -5.75 5.90
C LEU A 148 -5.21 -5.28 7.27
N ALA A 149 -4.93 -6.01 8.34
CA ALA A 149 -5.47 -5.72 9.66
C ALA A 149 -4.50 -4.85 10.48
N ILE A 150 -4.87 -3.56 10.62
CA ILE A 150 -4.04 -2.50 11.19
C ILE A 150 -3.95 -2.49 12.72
N THR A 151 -4.79 -3.24 13.42
CA THR A 151 -4.76 -3.35 14.89
C THR A 151 -4.88 -4.80 15.29
N GLN A 152 -3.94 -5.27 16.12
CA GLN A 152 -3.89 -6.66 16.58
C GLN A 152 -3.89 -6.72 18.10
N LYS A 153 -4.69 -7.64 18.63
CA LYS A 153 -4.75 -7.88 20.07
C LYS A 153 -3.63 -8.81 20.49
N ALA A 154 -2.79 -8.32 21.40
CA ALA A 154 -1.76 -9.09 22.09
C ALA A 154 -2.35 -9.71 23.35
N VAL A 155 -2.17 -11.01 23.53
CA VAL A 155 -2.68 -11.76 24.68
C VAL A 155 -1.48 -12.29 25.47
N MET A 156 -1.50 -12.08 26.77
CA MET A 156 -0.46 -12.56 27.67
C MET A 156 -0.45 -14.09 27.70
N ARG A 157 0.75 -14.68 27.64
CA ARG A 157 0.95 -16.13 27.67
C ARG A 157 1.56 -16.59 28.98
#